data_AF-A0A0K2TTM0-F1
#
_entry.id   AF-A0A0K2TTM0-F1
#
_cell.length_a   1.000
_cell.length_b   1.000
_cell.length_c   1.000
_cell.angle_alpha   90.00
_cell.angle_beta   90.00
_cell.angle_gamma   90.00
#
_symmetry.space_group_name_H-M   'P 1'
#
loop_
_entity.id
_entity.type
_entity.pdbx_description
1 polymer ?
#
loop_
_entity_poly.entity_id
_entity_poly.type
_entity_poly.pdbx_seq_one_letter_code
_entity_poly.pdbx_strand_id
1 'polypeptide(L)' 'CTLEKETNRASHPNRDSLKAAILKEWNNLFEKFIIDSYNAFRYRGEAVVAVEGCHIELRCSQRSCFKVL' A
#
# COMPACT_ATOMS: atom_id res chain seq x y z
N CYS A 1 -1.22 3.91 -3.77
CA CYS A 1 -1.42 3.87 -2.30
C CYS A 1 -2.43 4.95 -1.87
N THR A 2 -3.17 4.84 -0.76
CA THR A 2 -4.10 5.91 -0.29
C THR A 2 -3.33 7.19 0.01
N LEU A 3 -2.20 7.11 0.72
CA LEU A 3 -1.34 8.26 1.04
C LEU A 3 -0.82 8.97 -0.22
N GLU A 4 -0.38 8.21 -1.21
CA GLU A 4 0.06 8.73 -2.51
C GLU A 4 -1.09 9.43 -3.24
N LYS A 5 -2.29 8.80 -3.29
CA LYS A 5 -3.47 9.40 -3.91
C LYS A 5 -3.85 10.71 -3.24
N GLU A 6 -3.93 10.74 -1.90
CA GLU A 6 -4.31 11.94 -1.16
C GLU A 6 -3.25 13.05 -1.26
N THR A 7 -1.97 12.69 -1.14
CA THR A 7 -0.87 13.64 -1.33
C THR A 7 -0.93 14.25 -2.73
N ASN A 8 -1.15 13.44 -3.77
CA ASN A 8 -1.16 13.89 -5.17
C ASN A 8 -2.47 14.58 -5.59
N ARG A 9 -3.51 14.65 -4.73
CA ARG A 9 -4.73 15.43 -5.02
C ARG A 9 -4.47 16.94 -5.03
N ALA A 10 -3.44 17.40 -4.32
CA ALA A 10 -3.02 18.79 -4.31
C ALA A 10 -1.78 18.99 -5.18
N SER A 11 -1.66 20.19 -5.76
CA SER A 11 -0.41 20.62 -6.42
C SER A 11 0.57 21.15 -5.37
N HIS A 12 1.83 20.73 -5.46
CA HIS A 12 2.90 21.11 -4.53
C HIS A 12 3.92 21.99 -5.26
N PRO A 13 3.93 23.32 -5.05
CA PRO A 13 4.78 24.23 -5.81
C PRO A 13 6.28 24.06 -5.52
N ASN A 14 6.64 23.41 -4.41
CA ASN A 14 8.03 23.15 -4.06
C ASN A 14 8.17 21.91 -3.16
N ARG A 15 9.42 21.47 -2.97
CA ARG A 15 9.75 20.28 -2.18
C ARG A 15 9.24 20.36 -0.74
N ASP A 16 9.26 21.54 -0.12
CA ASP A 16 8.89 21.66 1.29
C ASP A 16 7.36 21.60 1.49
N SER A 17 6.59 22.15 0.54
CA SER A 17 5.13 21.96 0.49
C SER A 17 4.75 20.48 0.32
N LEU A 18 5.47 19.75 -0.54
CA LEU A 18 5.26 18.32 -0.72
C LEU A 18 5.57 17.53 0.57
N LYS A 19 6.70 17.82 1.23
CA LYS A 19 7.05 17.17 2.51
C LYS A 19 5.98 17.42 3.57
N ALA A 20 5.49 18.65 3.69
CA ALA A 20 4.45 19.01 4.64
C ALA A 20 3.15 18.24 4.36
N ALA A 21 2.76 18.11 3.10
CA ALA A 21 1.59 17.34 2.70
C ALA A 21 1.76 15.84 3.03
N ILE A 22 2.92 15.24 2.70
CA ILE A 22 3.21 13.85 3.05
C ILE A 22 3.13 13.63 4.56
N LEU A 23 3.73 14.51 5.37
CA LEU A 23 3.69 14.40 6.84
C LEU A 23 2.27 14.53 7.39
N LYS A 24 1.47 15.44 6.83
CA LYS A 24 0.06 15.60 7.21
C LYS A 24 -0.72 14.32 6.92
N GLU A 25 -0.63 13.80 5.69
CA GLU A 25 -1.35 12.57 5.31
C GLU A 25 -0.83 11.36 6.08
N TRP A 26 0.47 11.30 6.38
CA TRP A 26 1.07 10.27 7.23
C TRP A 26 0.50 10.29 8.66
N ASN A 27 0.43 11.47 9.28
CA ASN A 27 -0.12 11.62 10.63
C ASN A 27 -1.63 11.37 10.69
N ASN A 28 -2.33 11.50 9.56
CA ASN A 28 -3.75 11.19 9.43
C ASN A 28 -4.01 9.73 9.07
N LEU A 29 -2.97 8.89 8.92
CA LEU A 29 -3.17 7.47 8.68
C LEU A 29 -3.85 6.84 9.89
N PHE A 30 -5.04 6.28 9.66
CA PHE A 30 -5.75 5.51 10.68
C PHE A 30 -4.93 4.28 11.07
N GLU A 31 -4.88 3.96 12.36
CA GLU A 31 -4.24 2.75 12.89
C GLU A 31 -4.70 1.48 12.14
N LYS A 32 -6.00 1.42 11.79
CA LYS A 32 -6.57 0.35 10.96
C LYS A 32 -5.83 0.15 9.63
N PHE A 33 -5.44 1.22 8.95
CA PHE A 33 -4.69 1.13 7.69
C PHE A 33 -3.32 0.50 7.89
N ILE A 34 -2.65 0.80 9.01
CA ILE A 34 -1.36 0.21 9.37
C ILE A 34 -1.55 -1.30 9.62
N ILE A 35 -2.52 -1.67 10.46
CA ILE A 35 -2.85 -3.07 10.76
C ILE A 35 -3.18 -3.86 9.48
N ASP A 36 -4.04 -3.31 8.63
CA ASP A 36 -4.43 -3.93 7.36
C ASP A 36 -3.22 -4.12 6.43
N SER A 37 -2.27 -3.16 6.42
CA SER A 37 -1.03 -3.26 5.66
C SER A 37 -0.11 -4.37 6.17
N TYR A 38 0.02 -4.52 7.49
CA TYR A 38 0.78 -5.63 8.11
C TYR A 38 0.16 -6.99 7.77
N ASN A 39 -1.16 -7.11 7.88
CA ASN A 39 -1.88 -8.34 7.54
C ASN A 39 -1.72 -8.70 6.05
N ALA A 40 -1.81 -7.70 5.16
CA ALA A 40 -1.59 -7.90 3.73
C ALA A 40 -0.16 -8.34 3.42
N PHE A 41 0.84 -7.80 4.13
CA PHE A 41 2.24 -8.23 3.99
C PHE A 41 2.43 -9.69 4.41
N ARG A 42 1.86 -10.11 5.54
CA ARG A 42 1.91 -11.50 5.99
C ARG A 42 1.31 -12.44 4.93
N TYR A 43 0.13 -12.12 4.43
CA TYR A 43 -0.53 -12.92 3.39
C TYR A 43 0.31 -13.02 2.11
N ARG A 44 0.98 -11.93 1.71
CA ARG A 44 1.92 -11.94 0.57
C ARG A 44 3.10 -12.85 0.83
N GLY A 45 3.65 -12.86 2.05
CA GLY A 45 4.73 -13.79 2.42
C GLY A 45 4.29 -15.25 2.30
N GLU A 46 3.11 -15.58 2.84
CA GLU A 46 2.52 -16.92 2.73
C GLU A 46 2.29 -17.32 1.26
N ALA A 47 1.80 -16.38 0.43
CA ALA A 47 1.61 -16.59 -1.00
C ALA A 47 2.93 -16.85 -1.75
N VAL A 48 3.98 -16.07 -1.50
CA VAL A 48 5.31 -16.26 -2.13
C VAL A 48 5.88 -17.63 -1.79
N VAL A 49 5.76 -18.06 -0.53
CA VAL A 49 6.20 -19.40 -0.09
C VAL A 49 5.42 -20.48 -0.83
N ALA A 50 4.10 -20.31 -0.97
CA ALA A 50 3.24 -21.28 -1.67
C ALA A 50 3.55 -21.40 -3.18
N VAL A 51 4.17 -20.39 -3.79
CA VAL A 51 4.58 -20.42 -5.21
C VAL A 51 6.09 -20.56 -5.38
N GLU A 52 6.80 -21.10 -4.38
CA GLU A 52 8.24 -21.38 -4.45
C GLU A 52 9.10 -20.15 -4.82
N GLY A 53 8.68 -18.96 -4.38
CA GLY A 53 9.41 -17.72 -4.64
C GLY A 53 9.08 -17.06 -5.99
N CYS A 54 8.16 -17.61 -6.79
CA CYS A 54 7.69 -16.98 -8.02
C CYS A 54 6.99 -15.63 -7.76
N HIS A 55 6.97 -14.80 -8.80
CA HIS A 55 6.29 -13.50 -8.76
C HIS A 55 4.79 -13.68 -8.51
N ILE A 56 4.22 -12.85 -7.64
CA ILE A 56 2.79 -12.83 -7.34
C ILE A 56 2.17 -11.46 -7.65
N GLU A 57 1.12 -11.44 -8.48
CA GLU A 57 0.27 -10.27 -8.66
C GLU A 57 -1.02 -10.43 -7.84
N LEU A 58 -1.05 -9.78 -6.67
CA LEU A 58 -2.26 -9.70 -5.86
C LEU A 58 -2.94 -8.35 -6.12
N ARG A 59 -4.01 -8.35 -6.92
CA ARG A 59 -4.84 -7.15 -7.06
C ARG A 59 -5.58 -6.87 -5.75
N CYS A 60 -5.40 -5.67 -5.20
CA CYS A 60 -6.20 -5.16 -4.09
C CYS A 60 -7.65 -4.88 -4.52
N SER A 61 -8.41 -5.93 -4.84
CA SER A 61 -9.86 -5.93 -4.73
C SER A 61 -10.36 -7.36 -4.87
N GLN A 62 -10.96 -7.83 -3.79
CA GLN A 62 -11.79 -9.05 -3.69
C GLN A 62 -11.06 -10.39 -3.58
N ARG A 63 -11.59 -11.13 -2.61
CA ARG A 63 -11.42 -12.55 -2.30
C ARG A 63 -11.05 -13.39 -3.54
N SER A 64 -9.99 -14.18 -3.36
CA SER A 64 -9.68 -15.37 -4.14
C SER A 64 -9.41 -15.14 -5.63
N CYS A 65 -8.13 -15.13 -6.02
CA CYS A 65 -7.64 -15.75 -7.25
C CYS A 65 -6.12 -15.56 -7.33
N PHE A 66 -5.37 -16.63 -7.07
CA PHE A 66 -3.98 -16.71 -7.48
C PHE A 66 -3.95 -16.85 -9.00
N LYS A 67 -3.31 -15.90 -9.69
CA LYS A 67 -2.76 -16.14 -11.03
C LYS A 67 -1.25 -16.28 -10.85
N VAL A 68 -0.76 -17.50 -10.98
CA VAL A 68 0.65 -17.78 -11.22
C VAL A 68 0.87 -17.49 -12.70
N LEU A 69 1.80 -16.57 -13.01
CA LEU A 69 2.28 -16.31 -14.37
C LEU A 69 3.31 -17.38 -14.78
#